data_AF-A0A7S3AKX1-F1
#
_entry.id   AF-A0A7S3AKX1-F1
#
_cell.length_a   1.000
_cell.length_b   1.000
_cell.length_c   1.000
_cell.angle_alpha   90.00
_cell.angle_beta   90.00
_cell.angle_gamma   90.00
#
_symmetry.space_group_name_H-M   'P 1'
#
loop_
_entity.id
_entity.type
_entity.pdbx_description
1 polymer ?
#
loop_
_entity_poly.entity_id
_entity_poly.type
_entity_poly.pdbx_seq_one_letter_code
_entity_poly.pdbx_strand_id
1 'polypeptide(L)'
;MVMQRPLWVLHLLQRNYETLQVDLDISWLIDPQPMFRSQAYASFDLLFQSEGGHGYNAGFYLARPSAGSLGILKKWTVDLTKQAGSKSFEEQHSLGRSLGHRNKSTPLLFAKLNISQFPNGKIWWQYRQPVDKRDAYVVHCNWNKGNKKGRFMRDNLWSLDEEDSRCRPSWDPYMRDCHRNCVGVRYCTPGKPCPRESCKALAHSMWHPMARIEAGCNATLPPKPLKLLAKPLKLH
;
A
#
# COMPACT_ATOMS: atom_id res chain seq x y z
N MET A 1 3.48 17.69 -10.60
CA MET A 1 4.23 16.88 -9.62
C MET A 1 4.58 15.47 -10.12
N VAL A 2 3.68 14.75 -10.81
CA VAL A 2 3.92 13.36 -11.24
C VAL A 2 5.21 13.17 -12.05
N MET A 3 5.50 14.04 -13.03
CA MET A 3 6.74 13.95 -13.83
C MET A 3 8.04 14.31 -13.07
N GLN A 4 7.94 14.98 -11.92
CA GLN A 4 9.12 15.43 -11.19
C GLN A 4 9.76 14.29 -10.38
N ARG A 5 8.98 13.28 -9.96
CA ARG A 5 9.49 12.21 -9.09
C ARG A 5 10.62 11.41 -9.76
N PRO A 6 10.47 10.89 -10.99
CA PRO A 6 11.54 10.13 -11.63
C PRO A 6 12.78 10.98 -11.93
N LEU A 7 12.62 12.30 -12.14
CA LEU A 7 13.73 13.24 -12.31
C LEU A 7 14.53 13.41 -11.01
N TRP A 8 13.86 13.55 -9.87
CA TRP A 8 14.51 13.63 -8.57
C TRP A 8 15.24 12.34 -8.21
N VAL A 9 14.61 11.19 -8.41
CA VAL A 9 15.26 9.90 -8.16
C VAL A 9 16.49 9.76 -9.07
N LEU A 10 16.38 10.08 -10.36
CA LEU A 10 17.53 10.06 -11.27
C LEU A 10 18.67 10.97 -10.77
N HIS A 11 18.35 12.19 -10.33
CA HIS A 11 19.32 13.14 -9.81
C HIS A 11 20.07 12.62 -8.57
N LEU A 12 19.37 11.91 -7.69
CA LEU A 12 19.95 11.29 -6.49
C LEU A 12 20.84 10.09 -6.86
N LEU A 13 20.38 9.21 -7.76
CA LEU A 13 21.19 8.08 -8.23
C LEU A 13 22.48 8.55 -8.92
N GLN A 14 22.44 9.65 -9.68
CA GLN A 14 23.63 10.24 -10.32
C GLN A 14 24.67 10.73 -9.31
N ARG A 15 24.25 10.99 -8.06
CA ARG A 15 25.12 11.35 -6.93
C ARG A 15 25.48 10.15 -6.05
N ASN A 16 25.25 8.94 -6.56
CA ASN A 16 25.55 7.68 -5.89
C ASN A 16 24.73 7.44 -4.60
N TYR A 17 23.53 8.03 -4.50
CA TYR A 17 22.59 7.71 -3.42
C TYR A 17 21.68 6.54 -3.81
N GLU A 18 21.49 5.58 -2.90
CA GLU A 18 20.34 4.67 -2.95
C GLU A 18 19.08 5.46 -2.58
N THR A 19 17.99 5.27 -3.32
CA THR A 19 16.76 6.06 -3.16
C THR A 19 15.54 5.17 -3.05
N LEU A 20 14.74 5.38 -2.01
CA LEU A 20 13.42 4.77 -1.85
C LEU A 20 12.35 5.79 -2.21
N GLN A 21 11.65 5.58 -3.33
CA GLN A 21 10.51 6.37 -3.75
C GLN A 21 9.25 5.85 -3.05
N VAL A 22 8.46 6.77 -2.48
CA VAL A 22 7.28 6.47 -1.67
C VAL A 22 6.20 7.52 -1.96
N ASP A 23 5.00 7.07 -2.30
CA ASP A 23 3.83 7.93 -2.46
C ASP A 23 3.24 8.33 -1.10
N LEU A 24 2.57 9.49 -1.08
CA LEU A 24 2.04 10.09 0.16
C LEU A 24 0.91 9.26 0.78
N ASP A 25 0.30 8.36 0.02
CA ASP A 25 -0.74 7.45 0.49
C ASP A 25 -0.18 6.06 0.78
N ILE A 26 0.97 6.01 1.45
CA ILE A 26 1.58 4.78 1.97
C ILE A 26 1.68 4.87 3.49
N SER A 27 1.24 3.82 4.17
CA SER A 27 1.46 3.66 5.62
C SER A 27 2.54 2.61 5.86
N TRP A 28 3.48 2.92 6.75
CA TRP A 28 4.50 1.99 7.22
C TRP A 28 3.97 1.13 8.36
N LEU A 29 4.34 -0.15 8.37
CA LEU A 29 4.00 -1.12 9.41
C LEU A 29 5.26 -1.72 10.03
N ILE A 30 6.24 -2.04 9.20
CA ILE A 30 7.55 -2.61 9.56
C ILE A 30 8.62 -1.89 8.75
N ASP A 31 9.79 -1.66 9.35
CA ASP A 31 10.95 -1.15 8.62
C ASP A 31 11.41 -2.15 7.54
N PRO A 32 11.35 -1.82 6.23
CA PRO A 32 11.78 -2.73 5.18
C PRO A 32 13.30 -2.74 4.95
N GLN A 33 14.07 -1.82 5.55
CA GLN A 33 15.50 -1.70 5.25
C GLN A 33 16.28 -3.01 5.49
N PRO A 34 16.08 -3.75 6.58
CA PRO A 34 16.77 -5.03 6.78
C PRO A 34 16.49 -6.02 5.65
N MET A 35 15.25 -6.06 5.15
CA MET A 35 14.87 -6.93 4.05
C MET A 35 15.52 -6.51 2.73
N PHE A 36 15.56 -5.21 2.42
CA PHE A 36 16.21 -4.72 1.20
C PHE A 36 17.71 -5.06 1.16
N ARG A 37 18.37 -5.13 2.32
CA ARG A 37 19.79 -5.49 2.47
C ARG A 37 20.03 -7.00 2.56
N SER A 38 18.99 -7.81 2.63
CA SER A 38 19.14 -9.27 2.67
C SER A 38 19.74 -9.81 1.37
N GLN A 39 20.39 -10.98 1.45
CA GLN A 39 20.98 -11.64 0.28
C GLN A 39 19.98 -11.83 -0.88
N ALA A 40 18.70 -12.04 -0.55
CA ALA A 40 17.64 -12.22 -1.53
C ALA A 40 17.38 -10.95 -2.37
N TYR A 41 17.65 -9.77 -1.83
CA TYR A 41 17.30 -8.50 -2.46
C TYR A 41 18.49 -7.57 -2.76
N ALA A 42 19.64 -7.80 -2.14
CA ALA A 42 20.82 -6.95 -2.23
C ALA A 42 21.39 -6.84 -3.65
N SER A 43 21.21 -7.86 -4.50
CA SER A 43 21.75 -7.91 -5.86
C SER A 43 20.90 -7.18 -6.91
N PHE A 44 19.67 -6.77 -6.57
CA PHE A 44 18.80 -6.08 -7.53
C PHE A 44 19.12 -4.59 -7.64
N ASP A 45 19.13 -4.06 -8.84
CA ASP A 45 19.26 -2.62 -9.11
C ASP A 45 17.99 -1.85 -8.74
N LEU A 46 16.84 -2.45 -9.03
CA LEU A 46 15.51 -1.87 -8.81
C LEU A 46 14.56 -2.88 -8.16
N LEU A 47 13.81 -2.45 -7.15
CA LEU A 47 12.74 -3.24 -6.54
C LEU A 47 11.45 -2.46 -6.57
N PHE A 48 10.43 -2.98 -7.24
CA PHE A 48 9.14 -2.30 -7.39
C PHE A 48 8.06 -2.99 -6.59
N GLN A 49 7.15 -2.22 -5.99
CA GLN A 49 5.91 -2.81 -5.52
C GLN A 49 5.12 -3.43 -6.70
N SER A 50 4.55 -4.60 -6.45
CA SER A 50 3.77 -5.33 -7.45
C SER A 50 2.36 -4.77 -7.58
N GLU A 51 1.90 -4.59 -8.81
CA GLU A 51 0.49 -4.36 -9.14
C GLU A 51 -0.26 -5.67 -9.48
N GLY A 52 0.28 -6.80 -9.04
CA GLY A 52 -0.19 -8.13 -9.42
C GLY A 52 -0.08 -8.33 -10.92
N GLY A 53 -1.21 -8.65 -11.56
CA GLY A 53 -1.31 -8.79 -13.02
C GLY A 53 -1.11 -7.48 -13.80
N HIS A 54 -1.17 -6.31 -13.16
CA HIS A 54 -1.09 -5.01 -13.84
C HIS A 54 0.33 -4.43 -13.91
N GLY A 55 1.36 -5.21 -13.56
CA GLY A 55 2.76 -4.82 -13.75
C GLY A 55 3.43 -4.30 -12.48
N TYR A 56 4.00 -3.09 -12.57
CA TYR A 56 4.84 -2.45 -11.56
C TYR A 56 4.15 -1.18 -11.06
N ASN A 57 4.20 -0.92 -9.76
CA ASN A 57 3.73 0.32 -9.18
C ASN A 57 4.86 1.37 -9.21
N ALA A 58 4.56 2.58 -9.68
CA ALA A 58 5.54 3.68 -9.74
C ALA A 58 5.59 4.53 -8.45
N GLY A 59 4.70 4.29 -7.50
CA GLY A 59 4.62 5.01 -6.23
C GLY A 59 5.38 4.36 -5.07
N PHE A 60 5.84 3.12 -5.20
CA PHE A 60 6.74 2.50 -4.23
C PHE A 60 7.81 1.66 -4.90
N TYR A 61 9.07 2.12 -4.84
CA TYR A 61 10.19 1.36 -5.33
C TYR A 61 11.53 1.78 -4.72
N LEU A 62 12.44 0.82 -4.56
CA LEU A 62 13.85 1.07 -4.25
C LEU A 62 14.64 1.14 -5.54
N ALA A 63 15.53 2.12 -5.65
CA ALA A 63 16.48 2.24 -6.74
C ALA A 63 17.91 2.41 -6.22
N ARG A 64 18.82 1.60 -6.75
CA ARG A 64 20.25 1.63 -6.42
C ARG A 64 21.05 2.34 -7.52
N PRO A 65 22.15 3.03 -7.17
CA PRO A 65 22.98 3.69 -8.14
C PRO A 65 23.79 2.65 -8.95
N SER A 66 23.22 2.21 -10.07
CA SER A 66 23.90 1.35 -11.03
C SER A 66 23.69 1.84 -12.46
N ALA A 67 24.53 1.35 -13.38
CA ALA A 67 24.39 1.68 -14.80
C ALA A 67 23.01 1.27 -15.34
N GLY A 68 22.46 0.14 -14.87
CA GLY A 68 21.12 -0.33 -15.21
C GLY A 68 20.03 0.62 -14.74
N SER A 69 20.02 0.96 -13.45
CA SER A 69 19.04 1.91 -12.88
C SER A 69 19.07 3.27 -13.57
N LEU A 70 20.27 3.83 -13.77
CA LEU A 70 20.45 5.10 -14.46
C LEU A 70 19.94 5.05 -15.90
N GLY A 71 20.22 3.95 -16.62
CA GLY A 71 19.74 3.75 -17.98
C GLY A 71 18.22 3.73 -18.07
N ILE A 72 17.55 2.97 -17.18
CA ILE A 72 16.09 2.89 -17.13
C ILE A 72 15.47 4.22 -16.72
N LEU A 73 15.96 4.88 -15.67
CA LEU A 73 15.38 6.16 -15.25
C LEU A 73 15.55 7.26 -16.30
N LYS A 74 16.68 7.34 -16.99
CA LYS A 74 16.86 8.25 -18.13
C LYS A 74 15.87 7.96 -19.26
N LYS A 75 15.66 6.68 -19.58
CA LYS A 75 14.69 6.27 -20.60
C LYS A 75 13.27 6.64 -20.19
N TRP A 76 12.92 6.40 -18.94
CA TRP A 76 11.62 6.71 -18.39
C TRP A 76 11.34 8.21 -18.38
N THR A 77 12.30 9.04 -17.96
CA THR A 77 12.13 10.52 -17.98
C THR A 77 11.98 11.07 -19.40
N VAL A 78 12.67 10.50 -20.39
CA VAL A 78 12.47 10.83 -21.80
C VAL A 78 11.07 10.42 -22.28
N ASP A 79 10.60 9.22 -21.95
CA ASP A 79 9.27 8.75 -22.32
C ASP A 79 8.15 9.59 -21.67
N LEU A 80 8.33 10.01 -20.41
CA LEU A 80 7.41 10.90 -19.71
C LEU A 80 7.35 12.27 -20.38
N THR A 81 8.50 12.85 -20.71
CA THR A 81 8.57 14.15 -21.40
C THR A 81 7.85 14.11 -22.75
N LYS A 82 7.99 13.01 -23.52
CA LYS A 82 7.28 12.85 -24.80
C LYS A 82 5.75 12.80 -24.65
N GLN A 83 5.26 12.39 -23.49
CA GLN A 83 3.83 12.34 -23.20
C GLN A 83 3.33 13.59 -22.45
N ALA A 84 4.20 14.54 -22.15
CA ALA A 84 3.80 15.78 -21.50
C ALA A 84 2.77 16.49 -22.39
N GLY A 85 1.54 16.64 -21.90
CA GLY A 85 0.41 17.20 -22.64
C GLY A 85 -0.54 16.18 -23.29
N SER A 86 -0.23 14.87 -23.22
CA SER A 86 -1.18 13.84 -23.64
C SER A 86 -2.35 13.72 -22.67
N LYS A 87 -3.57 13.60 -23.19
CA LYS A 87 -4.78 13.30 -22.39
C LYS A 87 -4.75 11.93 -21.72
N SER A 88 -3.92 11.01 -22.22
CA SER A 88 -3.75 9.64 -21.70
C SER A 88 -2.44 9.45 -20.93
N PHE A 89 -1.82 10.54 -20.45
CA PHE A 89 -0.60 10.46 -19.66
C PHE A 89 -0.80 9.60 -18.40
N GLU A 90 -0.05 8.50 -18.32
CA GLU A 90 0.02 7.67 -17.14
C GLU A 90 1.47 7.23 -16.89
N GLU A 91 2.03 7.72 -15.80
CA GLU A 91 3.42 7.47 -15.42
C GLU A 91 3.72 5.97 -15.28
N GLN A 92 2.79 5.18 -14.76
CA GLN A 92 2.97 3.75 -14.56
C GLN A 92 3.07 2.98 -15.90
N HIS A 93 2.29 3.38 -16.90
CA HIS A 93 2.42 2.82 -18.26
C HIS A 93 3.76 3.20 -18.88
N SER A 94 4.23 4.43 -18.65
CA SER A 94 5.54 4.88 -19.09
C SER A 94 6.69 4.08 -18.46
N LEU A 95 6.58 3.76 -17.17
CA LEU A 95 7.51 2.87 -16.47
C LEU A 95 7.51 1.48 -17.11
N GLY A 96 6.33 0.90 -17.31
CA GLY A 96 6.16 -0.42 -17.92
C GLY A 96 6.80 -0.52 -19.31
N ARG A 97 6.58 0.50 -20.16
CA ARG A 97 7.25 0.57 -21.48
C ARG A 97 8.76 0.70 -21.36
N SER A 98 9.25 1.50 -20.43
CA SER A 98 10.69 1.73 -20.23
C SER A 98 11.40 0.44 -19.81
N LEU A 99 10.79 -0.34 -18.92
CA LEU A 99 11.27 -1.65 -18.50
C LEU A 99 11.15 -2.70 -19.62
N GLY A 100 10.04 -2.70 -20.37
CA GLY A 100 9.79 -3.65 -21.46
C GLY A 100 10.75 -3.50 -22.65
N HIS A 101 11.19 -2.27 -22.94
CA HIS A 101 12.13 -1.97 -24.02
C HIS A 101 13.58 -1.84 -23.52
N ARG A 102 13.98 -2.55 -22.45
CA ARG A 102 15.33 -2.44 -21.92
C ARG A 102 16.39 -2.75 -22.98
N ASN A 103 17.50 -2.01 -22.93
CA ASN A 103 18.65 -2.32 -23.78
C ASN A 103 19.29 -3.61 -23.28
N LYS A 104 19.42 -4.62 -24.16
CA LYS A 104 20.06 -5.90 -23.82
C LYS A 104 21.55 -5.74 -23.47
N SER A 105 22.19 -4.64 -23.88
CA SER A 105 23.61 -4.39 -23.61
C SER A 105 23.90 -3.82 -22.22
N THR A 106 22.90 -3.40 -21.47
CA THR A 106 23.07 -2.92 -20.08
C THR A 106 22.41 -3.91 -19.14
N PRO A 107 23.17 -4.68 -18.35
CA PRO A 107 22.59 -5.58 -17.37
C PRO A 107 21.77 -4.75 -16.38
N LEU A 108 20.53 -5.18 -16.18
CA LEU A 108 19.60 -4.62 -15.21
C LEU A 108 18.93 -5.78 -14.50
N LEU A 109 19.19 -5.89 -13.20
CA LEU A 109 18.52 -6.79 -12.29
C LEU A 109 17.40 -6.03 -11.61
N PHE A 110 16.17 -6.46 -11.81
CA PHE A 110 15.04 -5.88 -11.10
C PHE A 110 14.02 -6.95 -10.72
N ALA A 111 13.27 -6.69 -9.66
CA ALA A 111 12.26 -7.60 -9.17
C ALA A 111 11.00 -6.87 -8.71
N LYS A 112 9.91 -7.64 -8.62
CA LYS A 112 8.71 -7.24 -7.90
C LYS A 112 8.85 -7.66 -6.45
N LEU A 113 8.49 -6.76 -5.54
CA LEU A 113 8.34 -7.06 -4.13
C LEU A 113 7.15 -8.00 -3.92
N ASN A 114 7.26 -8.85 -2.90
CA ASN A 114 6.21 -9.82 -2.57
C ASN A 114 4.93 -9.05 -2.22
N ILE A 115 3.83 -9.44 -2.86
CA ILE A 115 2.58 -8.72 -2.80
C ILE A 115 1.84 -8.86 -1.47
N SER A 116 2.14 -9.91 -0.71
CA SER A 116 1.64 -10.07 0.66
C SER A 116 2.41 -9.17 1.64
N GLN A 117 3.67 -8.86 1.33
CA GLN A 117 4.54 -8.02 2.18
C GLN A 117 4.44 -6.53 1.81
N PHE A 118 4.14 -6.23 0.55
CA PHE A 118 3.99 -4.88 0.00
C PHE A 118 2.63 -4.73 -0.73
N PRO A 119 1.50 -4.95 -0.05
CA PRO A 119 0.19 -4.92 -0.67
C PRO A 119 -0.18 -3.53 -1.18
N ASN A 120 -0.77 -3.50 -2.38
CA ASN A 120 -1.49 -2.34 -2.88
C ASN A 120 -2.91 -2.32 -2.29
N GLY A 121 -3.65 -1.23 -2.54
CA GLY A 121 -4.94 -1.03 -1.90
C GLY A 121 -5.98 -2.08 -2.29
N LYS A 122 -5.90 -2.59 -3.52
CA LYS A 122 -6.79 -3.64 -4.00
C LYS A 122 -6.59 -4.92 -3.20
N ILE A 123 -5.35 -5.27 -2.91
CA ILE A 123 -4.98 -6.52 -2.24
C ILE A 123 -5.26 -6.44 -0.76
N TRP A 124 -4.96 -5.31 -0.14
CA TRP A 124 -5.22 -5.11 1.28
C TRP A 124 -6.72 -5.03 1.61
N TRP A 125 -7.55 -4.42 0.74
CA TRP A 125 -8.97 -4.16 1.06
C TRP A 125 -10.01 -4.95 0.28
N GLN A 126 -9.73 -5.35 -0.97
CA GLN A 126 -10.74 -5.90 -1.87
C GLN A 126 -10.60 -7.40 -2.09
N TYR A 127 -9.38 -7.93 -2.07
CA TYR A 127 -9.17 -9.35 -2.32
C TYR A 127 -9.49 -10.20 -1.10
N ARG A 128 -10.05 -11.39 -1.36
CA ARG A 128 -10.41 -12.36 -0.32
C ARG A 128 -9.21 -13.00 0.36
N GLN A 129 -8.04 -12.97 -0.28
CA GLN A 129 -6.82 -13.50 0.32
C GLN A 129 -6.40 -12.56 1.45
N PRO A 130 -6.41 -13.03 2.71
CA PRO A 130 -5.96 -12.19 3.81
C PRO A 130 -4.46 -11.98 3.64
N VAL A 131 -4.07 -10.72 3.45
CA VAL A 131 -2.71 -10.31 3.80
C VAL A 131 -2.59 -10.50 5.30
N ASP A 132 -1.59 -11.26 5.75
CA ASP A 132 -1.26 -11.26 7.17
C ASP A 132 -0.65 -9.89 7.50
N LYS A 133 -1.39 -9.08 8.26
CA LYS A 133 -0.98 -7.72 8.61
C LYS A 133 0.34 -7.70 9.39
N ARG A 134 0.72 -8.83 10.01
CA ARG A 134 1.96 -8.98 10.78
C ARG A 134 3.20 -9.12 9.88
N ASP A 135 3.02 -9.48 8.62
CA ASP A 135 4.11 -9.70 7.67
C ASP A 135 4.23 -8.57 6.64
N ALA A 136 3.27 -7.64 6.62
CA ALA A 136 3.27 -6.51 5.71
C ALA A 136 4.21 -5.41 6.21
N TYR A 137 5.08 -4.91 5.33
CA TYR A 137 5.97 -3.79 5.63
C TYR A 137 5.28 -2.46 5.41
N VAL A 138 4.46 -2.35 4.36
CA VAL A 138 3.74 -1.14 4.00
C VAL A 138 2.34 -1.46 3.48
N VAL A 139 1.46 -0.45 3.48
CA VAL A 139 0.15 -0.50 2.82
C VAL A 139 0.02 0.71 1.91
N HIS A 140 -0.17 0.48 0.61
CA HIS A 140 -0.32 1.56 -0.38
C HIS A 140 -1.78 1.76 -0.78
N CYS A 141 -2.33 2.97 -0.62
CA CYS A 141 -3.74 3.29 -0.86
C CYS A 141 -4.08 3.80 -2.28
N ASN A 142 -3.30 3.35 -3.28
CA ASN A 142 -3.40 3.83 -4.66
C ASN A 142 -4.73 3.50 -5.37
N TRP A 143 -5.39 2.38 -5.02
CA TRP A 143 -6.63 1.94 -5.67
C TRP A 143 -7.93 2.53 -5.07
N ASN A 144 -7.83 3.46 -4.11
CA ASN A 144 -8.99 4.12 -3.50
C ASN A 144 -9.04 5.62 -3.86
N LYS A 145 -9.63 5.94 -5.01
CA LYS A 145 -9.84 7.33 -5.45
C LYS A 145 -11.02 7.92 -4.66
N GLY A 146 -10.74 8.73 -3.63
CA GLY A 146 -11.77 9.54 -2.94
C GLY A 146 -12.08 9.18 -1.49
N ASN A 147 -11.51 8.12 -0.92
CA ASN A 147 -11.67 7.80 0.51
C ASN A 147 -10.41 7.17 1.12
N LYS A 148 -9.23 7.71 0.79
CA LYS A 148 -7.95 7.18 1.31
C LYS A 148 -7.84 7.32 2.82
N LYS A 149 -8.17 8.50 3.37
CA LYS A 149 -8.18 8.76 4.83
C LYS A 149 -9.08 7.77 5.56
N GLY A 150 -10.35 7.62 5.15
CA GLY A 150 -11.27 6.69 5.80
C GLY A 150 -10.82 5.24 5.74
N ARG A 151 -10.11 4.82 4.68
CA ARG A 151 -9.52 3.47 4.57
C ARG A 151 -8.38 3.25 5.56
N PHE A 152 -7.51 4.24 5.71
CA PHE A 152 -6.44 4.18 6.70
C PHE A 152 -6.98 4.20 8.12
N MET A 153 -7.93 5.10 8.43
CA MET A 153 -8.57 5.15 9.75
C MET A 153 -9.24 3.83 10.13
N ARG A 154 -9.98 3.22 9.21
CA ARG A 154 -10.66 1.92 9.41
C ARG A 154 -9.70 0.78 9.78
N ASP A 155 -8.43 0.87 9.43
CA ASP A 155 -7.44 -0.15 9.74
C ASP A 155 -6.40 0.33 10.76
N ASN A 156 -6.65 1.45 11.44
CA ASN A 156 -5.73 2.11 12.38
C ASN A 156 -4.36 2.45 11.77
N LEU A 157 -4.35 2.85 10.50
CA LEU A 157 -3.16 3.22 9.72
C LEU A 157 -3.05 4.73 9.49
N TRP A 158 -3.91 5.51 10.14
CA TRP A 158 -3.86 6.97 10.09
C TRP A 158 -3.30 7.48 11.41
N SER A 159 -1.99 7.72 11.44
CA SER A 159 -1.33 8.35 12.58
C SER A 159 -1.66 9.84 12.59
N LEU A 160 -2.36 10.27 13.63
CA LEU A 160 -2.77 11.65 13.86
C LEU A 160 -1.55 12.54 14.17
N ASP A 161 -1.48 13.76 13.62
CA ASP A 161 -0.55 14.80 14.05
C ASP A 161 -1.14 15.67 15.19
N GLU A 162 -0.45 16.74 15.60
CA GLU A 162 -0.93 17.64 16.66
C GLU A 162 -2.23 18.41 16.33
N GLU A 163 -2.59 18.50 15.05
CA GLU A 163 -3.88 19.07 14.64
C GLU A 163 -5.00 18.04 14.76
N ASP A 164 -4.70 16.78 14.43
CA ASP A 164 -5.58 15.65 14.69
C ASP A 164 -5.63 15.29 16.21
N SER A 165 -4.60 15.62 17.02
CA SER A 165 -4.52 15.36 18.48
C SER A 165 -5.33 16.33 19.34
N ARG A 166 -5.80 17.44 18.74
CA ARG A 166 -6.88 18.25 19.34
C ARG A 166 -8.19 17.46 19.46
N CYS A 167 -8.30 16.31 18.81
CA CYS A 167 -9.28 15.28 19.15
C CYS A 167 -8.85 14.59 20.46
N ARG A 168 -9.43 15.03 21.58
CA ARG A 168 -9.10 14.60 22.95
C ARG A 168 -9.03 13.06 23.13
N PRO A 169 -8.19 12.56 24.07
CA PRO A 169 -8.02 11.13 24.37
C PRO A 169 -9.26 10.42 24.90
N SER A 170 -10.32 11.14 25.28
CA SER A 170 -11.64 10.58 25.58
C SER A 170 -12.47 10.34 24.31
N TRP A 171 -11.81 9.90 23.24
CA TRP A 171 -12.32 9.87 21.87
C TRP A 171 -13.67 9.14 21.75
N ASP A 172 -14.74 9.93 21.58
CA ASP A 172 -16.01 9.52 20.98
C ASP A 172 -16.04 10.20 19.59
N PRO A 173 -16.05 9.43 18.48
CA PRO A 173 -16.05 9.97 17.13
C PRO A 173 -17.30 10.80 16.77
N TYR A 174 -18.23 11.05 17.70
CA TYR A 174 -19.51 11.71 17.48
C TYR A 174 -19.78 12.98 18.31
N MET A 175 -18.79 13.57 19.00
CA MET A 175 -19.00 14.88 19.65
C MET A 175 -19.21 16.02 18.63
N ARG A 176 -20.15 16.92 18.94
CA ARG A 176 -20.83 17.85 18.01
C ARG A 176 -19.94 18.92 17.34
N ASP A 177 -18.69 19.07 17.76
CA ASP A 177 -17.79 20.13 17.27
C ASP A 177 -16.68 19.60 16.34
N CYS A 178 -16.74 18.35 15.90
CA CYS A 178 -15.70 17.75 15.05
C CYS A 178 -15.94 17.99 13.55
N HIS A 179 -14.93 18.54 12.86
CA HIS A 179 -14.96 18.81 11.42
C HIS A 179 -15.09 17.54 10.57
N ARG A 180 -16.10 17.55 9.68
CA ARG A 180 -16.44 16.81 8.42
C ARG A 180 -15.62 15.61 7.88
N ASN A 181 -14.48 15.21 8.43
CA ASN A 181 -13.54 14.25 7.82
C ASN A 181 -13.41 12.89 8.54
N CYS A 182 -14.27 12.59 9.51
CA CYS A 182 -14.40 11.26 10.12
C CYS A 182 -15.48 10.47 9.34
N VAL A 183 -15.07 9.61 8.40
CA VAL A 183 -16.00 8.98 7.43
C VAL A 183 -16.56 7.66 7.97
N GLY A 184 -17.87 7.48 7.79
CA GLY A 184 -18.67 6.38 8.33
C GLY A 184 -18.49 5.01 7.67
N VAL A 185 -18.73 3.97 8.47
CA VAL A 185 -19.10 2.61 8.03
C VAL A 185 -20.44 2.72 7.29
N ARG A 186 -20.75 1.79 6.37
CA ARG A 186 -21.86 1.78 5.37
C ARG A 186 -23.28 2.13 5.88
N TYR A 187 -23.48 2.31 7.18
CA TYR A 187 -24.75 2.63 7.85
C TYR A 187 -24.65 3.78 8.88
N CYS A 188 -23.52 4.48 8.94
CA CYS A 188 -23.32 5.56 9.88
C CYS A 188 -23.47 6.91 9.16
N THR A 189 -24.48 7.67 9.56
CA THR A 189 -24.68 9.05 9.10
C THR A 189 -23.63 9.95 9.75
N PRO A 190 -22.90 10.79 9.00
CA PRO A 190 -22.00 11.78 9.60
C PRO A 190 -22.72 12.63 10.66
N GLY A 191 -22.11 12.79 11.84
CA GLY A 191 -22.70 13.55 12.96
C GLY A 191 -23.77 12.81 13.76
N LYS A 192 -23.98 11.50 13.54
CA LYS A 192 -24.83 10.64 14.37
C LYS A 192 -24.03 9.42 14.84
N PRO A 193 -24.25 8.93 16.07
CA PRO A 193 -23.70 7.65 16.51
C PRO A 193 -23.99 6.56 15.48
N CYS A 194 -23.02 5.69 15.17
CA CYS A 194 -23.31 4.49 14.41
C CYS A 194 -24.46 3.74 15.12
N PRO A 195 -25.54 3.34 14.41
CA PRO A 195 -26.58 2.54 15.01
C PRO A 195 -25.95 1.30 15.65
N ARG A 196 -26.23 1.06 16.94
CA ARG A 196 -25.85 -0.18 17.60
C ARG A 196 -26.70 -1.29 17.01
N GLU A 197 -26.17 -1.92 15.96
CA GLU A 197 -26.76 -3.10 15.37
C GLU A 197 -26.54 -4.31 16.29
N SER A 198 -27.51 -5.23 16.30
CA SER A 198 -27.36 -6.46 17.08
C SER A 198 -26.15 -7.28 16.60
N CYS A 199 -25.56 -8.10 17.46
CA CYS A 199 -24.47 -9.00 17.07
C CYS A 199 -24.81 -9.92 15.90
N LYS A 200 -26.11 -10.23 15.71
CA LYS A 200 -26.64 -10.98 14.58
C LYS A 200 -26.53 -10.19 13.26
N ALA A 201 -26.83 -8.90 13.27
CA ALA A 201 -26.67 -8.00 12.11
C ALA A 201 -25.18 -7.70 11.81
N LEU A 202 -24.34 -7.67 12.84
CA LEU A 202 -22.88 -7.50 12.73
C LEU A 202 -22.12 -8.78 12.37
N ALA A 203 -22.79 -9.94 12.26
CA ALA A 203 -22.15 -11.21 11.94
C ALA A 203 -21.66 -11.31 10.48
N HIS A 204 -22.10 -10.39 9.61
CA HIS A 204 -21.66 -10.32 8.22
C HIS A 204 -20.28 -9.65 8.10
N SER A 205 -19.42 -10.18 7.22
CA SER A 205 -17.99 -9.82 7.06
C SER A 205 -17.71 -8.39 6.54
N MET A 206 -18.71 -7.51 6.50
CA MET A 206 -18.61 -6.15 5.96
C MET A 206 -18.52 -5.07 7.06
N TRP A 207 -18.68 -5.44 8.33
CA TRP A 207 -18.62 -4.51 9.46
C TRP A 207 -17.22 -4.40 10.05
N HIS A 208 -16.89 -3.23 10.60
CA HIS A 208 -15.62 -2.96 11.26
C HIS A 208 -15.49 -3.80 12.54
N PRO A 209 -14.32 -4.40 12.86
CA PRO A 209 -14.11 -5.16 14.10
C PRO A 209 -14.49 -4.38 15.37
N MET A 210 -14.09 -3.10 15.50
CA MET A 210 -14.51 -2.21 16.59
C MET A 210 -16.03 -2.12 16.80
N ALA A 211 -16.85 -2.14 15.74
CA ALA A 211 -18.30 -2.10 15.89
C ALA A 211 -18.82 -3.35 16.64
N ARG A 212 -18.16 -4.50 16.50
CA ARG A 212 -18.48 -5.72 17.25
C ARG A 212 -18.02 -5.63 18.70
N ILE A 213 -16.87 -5.00 18.96
CA ILE A 213 -16.36 -4.78 20.32
C ILE A 213 -17.30 -3.86 21.10
N GLU A 214 -17.68 -2.72 20.51
CA GLU A 214 -18.58 -1.73 21.14
C GLU A 214 -20.02 -2.23 21.29
N ALA A 215 -20.49 -3.10 20.40
CA ALA A 215 -21.78 -3.76 20.52
C ALA A 215 -21.79 -4.92 21.54
N GLY A 216 -20.67 -5.18 22.24
CA GLY A 216 -20.57 -6.27 23.20
C GLY A 216 -20.58 -7.66 22.56
N CYS A 217 -20.29 -7.76 21.26
CA CYS A 217 -20.34 -9.00 20.50
C CYS A 217 -19.10 -9.88 20.67
N ASN A 218 -18.13 -9.44 21.46
CA ASN A 218 -17.04 -10.27 21.94
C ASN A 218 -17.54 -11.20 23.06
N ALA A 219 -18.42 -12.13 22.71
CA ALA A 219 -18.34 -13.45 23.31
C ALA A 219 -17.17 -14.14 22.60
N THR A 220 -16.13 -14.49 23.34
CA THR A 220 -15.10 -15.43 22.94
C THR A 220 -15.72 -16.57 22.12
N LEU A 221 -15.60 -16.51 20.80
CA LEU A 221 -15.74 -17.73 20.03
C LEU A 221 -14.53 -18.57 20.43
N PRO A 222 -14.71 -19.76 21.04
CA PRO A 222 -13.58 -20.64 21.31
C PRO A 222 -12.80 -20.80 20.00
N PRO A 223 -11.45 -20.78 20.05
CA PRO A 223 -10.65 -20.98 18.85
C PRO A 223 -11.18 -22.22 18.15
N LYS A 224 -11.64 -22.08 16.91
CA LYS A 224 -12.02 -23.24 16.11
C LYS A 224 -10.80 -24.18 16.14
N PRO A 225 -10.95 -25.45 16.54
CA PRO A 225 -9.84 -26.38 16.52
C PRO A 225 -9.24 -26.35 15.12
N LEU A 226 -7.93 -26.10 15.06
CA LEU A 226 -7.14 -26.19 13.85
C LEU A 226 -7.41 -27.57 13.24
N LYS A 227 -8.21 -27.62 12.16
CA LYS A 227 -8.22 -28.78 11.29
C LYS A 227 -6.87 -28.80 10.59
N LEU A 228 -5.96 -29.62 11.12
CA LEU A 228 -4.77 -30.09 10.41
C LEU A 228 -5.24 -30.69 9.08
N LEU A 229 -5.17 -29.91 8.00
CA LEU A 229 -5.21 -30.43 6.65
C LEU A 229 -3.81 -30.96 6.32
N ALA A 230 -3.45 -32.09 6.94
CA ALA A 230 -2.40 -32.93 6.43
C ALA A 230 -2.94 -33.58 5.14
N LYS A 231 -2.64 -32.97 3.98
CA LYS A 231 -2.61 -33.73 2.73
C LYS A 231 -1.16 -34.16 2.51
N PRO A 232 -0.88 -35.47 2.43
CA PRO A 232 0.46 -35.92 2.05
C PRO A 232 0.76 -35.40 0.64
N LEU A 233 1.93 -34.75 0.49
CA LEU A 233 2.51 -34.50 -0.82
C LEU A 233 2.74 -35.87 -1.47
N LYS A 234 2.03 -36.14 -2.58
CA LYS A 234 2.48 -37.16 -3.52
C LYS A 234 3.60 -36.53 -4.35
N LEU A 235 4.82 -37.00 -4.12
CA LEU A 235 5.94 -36.80 -5.03
C LEU A 235 5.66 -37.63 -6.29
N HIS A 236 5.64 -36.96 -7.44
CA HIS A 236 5.80 -37.56 -8.76
C HIS A 236 7.02 -36.91 -9.41
#